data_AF-A0AAD2PSG3-F1
#
_entry.id   AF-A0AAD2PSG3-F1
#
_cell.length_a   1.000
_cell.length_b   1.000
_cell.length_c   1.000
_cell.angle_alpha   90.00
_cell.angle_beta   90.00
_cell.angle_gamma   90.00
#
_symmetry.space_group_name_H-M   'P 1'
#
loop_
_entity.id
_entity.type
_entity.pdbx_description
1 polymer ?
#
loop_
_entity_poly.entity_id
_entity_poly.type
_entity_poly.pdbx_seq_one_letter_code
_entity_poly.pdbx_strand_id
1 'polypeptide(L)' 'MVEVTVKSMEQRVQETEEIYQGSDYFKQVKRVPYIVVNAEIKHKGYVIKSEYTFYDAEDMSFKEAQDRIMDMLANGLSD' A
#
# COMPACT_ATOMS: atom_id res chain seq x y z
N MET A 1 5.30 -10.41 -20.69
CA MET A 1 5.14 -10.77 -19.27
C MET A 1 5.46 -9.55 -18.44
N VAL A 2 4.63 -9.22 -17.45
CA VAL A 2 4.95 -8.22 -16.42
C VAL A 2 5.69 -8.95 -15.31
N GLU A 3 6.85 -8.44 -14.90
CA GLU A 3 7.60 -8.94 -13.74
C GLU A 3 7.67 -7.83 -12.70
N VAL A 4 7.32 -8.13 -11.46
CA VAL A 4 7.41 -7.19 -10.33
C VAL A 4 8.51 -7.67 -9.39
N THR A 5 9.32 -6.75 -8.88
CA THR A 5 10.34 -7.02 -7.87
C THR A 5 10.23 -5.98 -6.78
N VAL A 6 9.85 -6.39 -5.56
CA VAL A 6 9.86 -5.51 -4.39
C VAL A 6 11.31 -5.29 -3.94
N LYS A 7 11.71 -4.03 -3.80
CA LYS A 7 13.07 -3.62 -3.40
C LYS A 7 13.17 -3.32 -1.91
N SER A 8 12.18 -2.62 -1.38
CA SER A 8 12.12 -2.27 0.04
C SER A 8 10.67 -2.10 0.48
N MET A 9 10.46 -2.27 1.78
CA MET A 9 9.20 -2.05 2.47
C MET A 9 9.47 -1.30 3.76
N GLU A 10 8.61 -0.33 4.07
CA GLU A 10 8.70 0.45 5.29
C GLU A 10 7.31 0.54 5.92
N GLN A 11 7.19 0.09 7.18
CA GLN A 11 5.98 0.28 7.95
C GLN A 11 5.99 1.66 8.60
N ARG A 12 4.87 2.37 8.47
CA ARG A 12 4.64 3.70 9.03
C ARG A 12 3.30 3.73 9.75
N VAL A 13 3.06 4.82 10.48
CA VAL A 13 1.80 5.08 11.18
C VAL A 13 1.29 6.45 10.79
N GLN A 14 0.00 6.53 10.49
CA GLN A 14 -0.71 7.79 10.27
C GLN A 14 -1.64 8.04 11.47
N GLU A 15 -1.59 9.26 12.02
CA GLU A 15 -2.59 9.72 12.97
C GLU A 15 -3.76 10.34 12.19
N THR A 16 -4.96 9.82 12.40
CA THR A 16 -6.19 10.35 11.82
C THR A 16 -7.16 10.76 12.93
N GLU A 17 -7.80 11.91 12.76
CA GLU A 17 -8.86 12.36 13.67
C GLU A 17 -10.20 11.79 13.19
N GLU A 18 -10.84 10.97 14.01
CA GLU A 18 -12.21 10.51 13.75
C GLU A 18 -13.18 11.30 14.64
N ILE A 19 -14.14 11.97 14.01
CA ILE A 19 -15.18 12.73 14.73
C ILE A 19 -16.33 11.78 15.01
N TYR A 20 -16.49 11.38 16.27
CA TYR A 20 -17.65 10.61 16.69
C TYR A 20 -18.89 11.52 16.73
N GLN A 21 -19.91 11.24 15.93
CA GLN A 21 -21.20 11.95 15.98
C GLN A 21 -22.09 11.39 17.10
N GLY A 22 -21.59 11.40 18.33
CA GLY A 22 -22.39 11.18 19.55
C GLY A 22 -22.87 12.50 20.16
N SER A 23 -23.76 12.43 21.16
CA SER A 23 -24.26 13.60 21.90
C SER A 23 -23.17 14.43 22.58
N ASP A 24 -21.98 13.86 22.77
CA ASP A 24 -20.79 14.52 23.27
C ASP A 24 -19.72 14.55 22.17
N TYR A 25 -19.29 15.75 21.78
CA TYR A 25 -18.23 15.95 20.79
C TYR A 25 -16.86 15.58 21.39
N PHE A 26 -16.51 14.29 21.33
CA PHE A 26 -15.16 13.83 21.66
C PHE A 26 -14.36 13.57 20.39
N LYS A 27 -13.20 14.22 20.28
CA LYS A 27 -12.19 13.92 19.25
C LYS A 27 -11.36 12.73 19.70
N GLN A 28 -11.35 11.66 18.90
CA GLN A 28 -10.43 10.54 19.12
C GLN A 28 -9.34 10.55 18.04
N VAL A 29 -8.08 10.54 18.46
CA VAL A 29 -6.94 10.32 17.56
C VAL A 29 -6.77 8.81 17.40
N LYS A 30 -6.92 8.31 16.17
CA LYS A 30 -6.66 6.92 15.81
C LYS A 30 -5.32 6.82 15.11
N ARG A 31 -4.50 5.86 15.51
CA ARG A 31 -3.24 5.51 14.83
C ARG A 31 -3.51 4.36 13.88
N VAL A 32 -3.27 4.58 12.60
CA VAL A 32 -3.50 3.60 11.54
C VAL A 32 -2.16 3.22 10.92
N PRO A 33 -1.74 1.95 11.01
CA PRO A 33 -0.52 1.47 10.36
C PRO A 33 -0.73 1.39 8.84
N TYR A 34 0.33 1.67 8.10
CA TYR A 34 0.38 1.46 6.65
C TYR A 34 1.79 1.08 6.22
N ILE A 35 1.91 0.42 5.07
CA ILE A 35 3.18 -0.04 4.53
C ILE A 35 3.43 0.64 3.19
N VAL A 36 4.60 1.26 3.06
CA VAL A 36 5.12 1.82 1.81
C VAL A 36 6.03 0.78 1.16
N VAL A 37 5.77 0.46 -0.10
CA VAL A 37 6.48 -0.57 -0.87
C VAL A 37 7.10 0.07 -2.09
N ASN A 38 8.42 -0.01 -2.21
CA ASN A 38 9.14 0.38 -3.42
C ASN A 38 9.36 -0.85 -4.30
N ALA A 39 8.85 -0.81 -5.52
CA ALA A 39 8.94 -1.92 -6.47
C ALA A 39 9.49 -1.48 -7.83
N GLU A 40 10.15 -2.42 -8.51
CA GLU A 40 10.51 -2.32 -9.91
C GLU A 40 9.59 -3.22 -10.74
N ILE A 41 9.02 -2.65 -11.80
CA ILE A 41 8.16 -3.34 -12.74
C ILE A 41 8.88 -3.41 -14.08
N LYS A 42 9.09 -4.61 -14.59
CA LYS A 42 9.63 -4.84 -15.92
C LYS A 42 8.53 -5.22 -16.88
N HIS A 43 8.40 -4.47 -17.97
CA HIS A 43 7.44 -4.75 -19.03
C HIS A 43 8.01 -4.35 -20.39
N LYS A 44 8.03 -5.27 -21.36
CA LYS A 44 8.46 -5.03 -22.76
C LYS A 44 9.81 -4.29 -22.88
N GLY A 45 10.77 -4.61 -22.02
CA GLY A 45 12.10 -3.98 -22.02
C GLY A 45 12.20 -2.66 -21.24
N TYR A 46 11.09 -2.16 -20.71
CA TYR A 46 11.07 -0.99 -19.83
C TYR A 46 11.16 -1.41 -18.37
N VAL A 47 11.87 -0.61 -17.57
CA VAL A 47 11.91 -0.72 -16.11
C VAL A 47 11.23 0.51 -15.53
N ILE A 48 10.18 0.29 -14.77
CA ILE A 48 9.40 1.34 -14.10
C ILE A 48 9.66 1.18 -12.59
N LYS A 49 10.05 2.27 -11.93
CA LYS A 49 10.15 2.33 -10.47
C LYS A 49 8.86 2.93 -9.93
N SER A 50 8.24 2.25 -8.99
CA SER A 50 6.93 2.63 -8.46
C SER A 50 6.90 2.47 -6.95
N GLU A 51 6.18 3.37 -6.29
CA GLU A 51 5.88 3.32 -4.86
C GLU A 51 4.40 2.98 -4.69
N TYR A 52 4.11 2.04 -3.78
CA TYR A 52 2.76 1.60 -3.43
C TYR A 52 2.53 1.78 -1.94
N THR A 53 1.35 2.26 -1.56
CA THR A 53 0.95 2.44 -0.16
C THR A 53 -0.21 1.52 0.16
N PHE A 54 -0.02 0.64 1.14
CA PHE A 54 -1.06 -0.28 1.63
C PHE A 54 -1.50 0.16 3.02
N TYR A 55 -2.73 0.67 3.13
CA TYR A 55 -3.37 1.01 4.42
C TYR A 55 -3.88 -0.23 5.14
N ASP A 56 -4.02 -0.14 6.47
CA ASP A 56 -4.46 -1.23 7.35
C ASP A 56 -3.63 -2.52 7.18
N ALA A 57 -2.35 -2.34 6.85
CA ALA A 57 -1.42 -3.43 6.66
C ALA A 57 -0.39 -3.44 7.80
N GLU A 58 -0.32 -4.57 8.50
CA GLU A 58 0.71 -4.90 9.48
C GLU A 58 1.36 -6.22 9.07
N ASP A 59 2.66 -6.37 9.32
CA ASP A 59 3.42 -7.60 9.10
C ASP A 59 3.37 -8.17 7.65
N MET A 60 3.16 -7.32 6.65
CA MET A 60 3.14 -7.75 5.24
C MET A 60 4.51 -8.25 4.79
N SER A 61 4.54 -9.40 4.13
CA SER A 61 5.77 -9.96 3.54
C SER A 61 6.08 -9.38 2.15
N PHE A 62 7.34 -9.48 1.72
CA PHE A 62 7.76 -9.08 0.35
C PHE A 62 6.97 -9.82 -0.73
N LYS A 63 6.70 -11.12 -0.52
CA LYS A 63 5.93 -11.93 -1.47
C LYS A 63 4.49 -11.45 -1.54
N GLU A 64 3.86 -11.21 -0.40
CA GLU A 64 2.49 -10.71 -0.35
C GLU A 64 2.36 -9.33 -1.02
N ALA A 65 3.31 -8.42 -0.77
CA ALA A 65 3.36 -7.13 -1.43
C ALA A 65 3.49 -7.27 -2.96
N GLN A 66 4.34 -8.19 -3.42
CA GLN A 66 4.50 -8.49 -4.84
C GLN A 66 3.22 -9.04 -5.47
N ASP A 67 2.56 -9.98 -4.80
CA ASP A 67 1.30 -10.60 -5.27
C ASP A 67 0.17 -9.55 -5.36
N ARG A 68 0.05 -8.67 -4.34
CA ARG A 68 -0.93 -7.57 -4.35
C ARG A 68 -0.65 -6.55 -5.48
N ILE A 69 0.61 -6.18 -5.71
CA ILE A 69 0.98 -5.29 -6.82
C ILE A 69 0.64 -5.95 -8.16
N MET A 70 0.94 -7.24 -8.33
CA MET A 70 0.58 -7.98 -9.54
C MET A 70 -0.92 -8.01 -9.77
N ASP A 71 -1.72 -8.24 -8.73
CA ASP A 71 -3.18 -8.20 -8.80
C ASP A 71 -3.71 -6.81 -9.17
N MET A 72 -3.18 -5.74 -8.56
CA MET A 72 -3.50 -4.36 -8.92
C MET A 72 -3.15 -4.03 -10.37
N LEU A 73 -2.02 -4.53 -10.88
CA LEU A 73 -1.63 -4.33 -12.27
C LEU A 73 -2.52 -5.13 -13.23
N ALA A 74 -2.92 -6.34 -12.86
CA ALA A 74 -3.86 -7.14 -13.65
C ALA A 74 -5.25 -6.50 -13.70
N ASN A 75 -5.74 -6.00 -12.56
CA ASN A 75 -7.05 -5.37 -12.43
C ASN A 75 -7.06 -3.91 -12.94
N GLY A 76 -5.92 -3.21 -12.90
CA GLY A 76 -5.75 -1.84 -13.42
C GLY A 76 -5.52 -1.76 -14.93
N LEU A 77 -5.30 -2.90 -15.60
CA LEU A 77 -5.28 -3.01 -17.07
C LEU A 77 -6.70 -3.21 -17.67
N SER A 78 -7.75 -3.07 -16.85
CA SER A 78 -9.15 -3.30 -17.25
C SER A 78 -9.89 -2.05 -17.74
N ASP A 79 -9.23 -0.91 -17.88
CA ASP A 79 -9.82 0.34 -18.40
C ASP A 79 -9.18 0.73 -19.74
#